data_AF-A0A813LPJ0-F1
#
_entry.id   AF-A0A813LPJ0-F1
#
_cell.length_a   1.000
_cell.length_b   1.000
_cell.length_c   1.000
_cell.angle_alpha   90.00
_cell.angle_beta   90.00
_cell.angle_gamma   90.00
#
_symmetry.space_group_name_H-M   'P 1'
#
loop_
_entity.id
_entity.type
_entity.pdbx_description
1 polymer ?
#
loop_
_entity_poly.entity_id
_entity_poly.type
_entity_poly.pdbx_seq_one_letter_code
_entity_poly.pdbx_strand_id
1 'polypeptide(L)'
;MSAAAGTMRSASLQPRWKARVRLEDQRQAAFRSAAEGLEELFVNALAALEESHVFEPLPDGGSGASTRCLSEAFVAALSDAVDKVRLVEVSEIADASDLAELVARQLANSEVSSYEQRRAAAMSWPRYALCCPARGLCARFRLAPSGLVTYSLGPSDAGDELDGGLWQISGEGCWRVLAADRGCLTEVVLEMRQGLEGTGPSKEGSPGTICNICEPPCILRIDLRDCIRVLDEGADLEDDEIEEWDEEGDEEGDAEGEEED
;
A
#
# COMPACT_ATOMS: atom_id res chain seq x y z
N MET A 1 -77.08 -19.06 -43.72
CA MET A 1 -77.29 -18.34 -42.45
C MET A 1 -76.19 -18.79 -41.49
N SER A 2 -75.09 -18.04 -41.43
CA SER A 2 -73.92 -18.38 -40.61
C SER A 2 -73.96 -17.58 -39.31
N ALA A 3 -74.04 -18.27 -38.17
CA ALA A 3 -73.94 -17.67 -36.85
C ALA A 3 -72.46 -17.57 -36.46
N ALA A 4 -71.92 -16.34 -36.48
CA ALA A 4 -70.60 -16.05 -35.93
C ALA A 4 -70.72 -15.92 -34.41
N ALA A 5 -70.26 -16.93 -33.67
CA ALA A 5 -70.16 -16.91 -32.22
C ALA A 5 -69.02 -15.96 -31.81
N GLY A 6 -69.37 -14.78 -31.33
CA GLY A 6 -68.44 -13.81 -30.78
C GLY A 6 -67.92 -14.26 -29.41
N THR A 7 -66.70 -14.78 -29.37
CA THR A 7 -65.98 -15.03 -28.11
C THR A 7 -65.67 -13.69 -27.45
N MET A 8 -66.45 -13.33 -26.42
CA MET A 8 -66.14 -12.21 -25.54
C MET A 8 -64.85 -12.52 -24.78
N ARG A 9 -63.73 -11.98 -25.27
CA ARG A 9 -62.45 -12.00 -24.54
C ARG A 9 -62.59 -11.08 -23.33
N SER A 10 -62.86 -11.69 -22.18
CA SER A 10 -62.78 -11.03 -20.87
C SER A 10 -61.32 -10.61 -20.66
N ALA A 11 -61.03 -9.35 -20.96
CA ALA A 11 -59.72 -8.76 -20.72
C ALA A 11 -59.52 -8.67 -19.20
N SER A 12 -58.74 -9.59 -18.65
CA SER A 12 -58.41 -9.56 -17.22
C SER A 12 -57.66 -8.27 -16.93
N LEU A 13 -58.33 -7.30 -16.32
CA LEU A 13 -57.72 -6.10 -15.76
C LEU A 13 -56.81 -6.55 -14.61
N GLN A 14 -55.55 -6.86 -14.93
CA GLN A 14 -54.56 -7.05 -13.88
C GLN A 14 -54.51 -5.75 -13.07
N PRO A 15 -54.60 -5.83 -11.73
CA PRO A 15 -54.52 -4.65 -10.90
C PRO A 15 -53.21 -3.90 -11.17
N ARG A 16 -53.29 -2.59 -11.43
CA ARG A 16 -52.13 -1.73 -11.77
C ARG A 16 -50.98 -1.85 -10.76
N TRP A 17 -51.26 -2.20 -9.50
CA TRP A 17 -50.24 -2.44 -8.47
C TRP A 17 -49.32 -3.62 -8.78
N LYS A 18 -49.80 -4.70 -9.44
CA LYS A 18 -48.96 -5.86 -9.80
C LYS A 18 -47.89 -5.50 -10.84
N ALA A 19 -48.23 -4.62 -11.79
CA ALA A 19 -47.27 -4.14 -12.78
C ALA A 19 -46.16 -3.29 -12.13
N ARG A 20 -46.50 -2.48 -11.12
CA ARG A 20 -45.54 -1.67 -10.37
C ARG A 20 -44.59 -2.54 -9.54
N VAL A 21 -45.11 -3.56 -8.84
CA VAL A 21 -44.28 -4.50 -8.06
C VAL A 21 -43.29 -5.23 -8.97
N ARG A 22 -43.75 -5.79 -10.11
CA ARG A 22 -42.85 -6.45 -11.07
C ARG A 22 -41.75 -5.53 -11.60
N LEU A 23 -42.07 -4.26 -11.85
CA LEU A 23 -41.08 -3.30 -12.32
C LEU A 23 -40.05 -3.00 -11.22
N GLU A 24 -40.48 -2.89 -9.97
CA GLU A 24 -39.56 -2.73 -8.84
C GLU A 24 -38.67 -3.97 -8.65
N ASP A 25 -39.26 -5.17 -8.70
CA ASP A 25 -38.51 -6.43 -8.62
C ASP A 25 -37.47 -6.54 -9.75
N GLN A 26 -37.83 -6.14 -10.98
CA GLN A 26 -36.90 -6.08 -12.11
C GLN A 26 -35.76 -5.08 -11.89
N ARG A 27 -36.06 -3.91 -11.32
CA ARG A 27 -35.04 -2.90 -11.00
C ARG A 27 -34.10 -3.40 -9.91
N GLN A 28 -34.63 -4.04 -8.88
CA GLN A 28 -33.83 -4.63 -7.81
C GLN A 28 -32.98 -5.81 -8.31
N ALA A 29 -33.50 -6.65 -9.20
CA ALA A 29 -32.74 -7.75 -9.79
C ALA A 29 -31.62 -7.24 -10.71
N ALA A 30 -31.89 -6.21 -11.52
CA ALA A 30 -30.88 -5.58 -12.37
C ALA A 30 -29.79 -4.89 -11.53
N PHE A 31 -30.16 -4.24 -10.42
CA PHE A 31 -29.21 -3.64 -9.49
C PHE A 31 -28.32 -4.70 -8.83
N ARG A 32 -28.91 -5.82 -8.35
CA ARG A 32 -28.14 -6.93 -7.77
C ARG A 32 -27.18 -7.57 -8.77
N SER A 33 -27.65 -7.87 -9.98
CA SER A 33 -26.78 -8.42 -11.03
C SER A 33 -25.66 -7.47 -11.44
N ALA A 34 -25.90 -6.15 -11.42
CA ALA A 34 -24.86 -5.17 -11.66
C ALA A 34 -23.84 -5.10 -10.51
N ALA A 35 -24.30 -5.22 -9.26
CA ALA A 35 -23.45 -5.28 -8.08
C ALA A 35 -22.56 -6.53 -8.08
N GLU A 36 -23.13 -7.72 -8.35
CA GLU A 36 -22.40 -8.98 -8.48
C GLU A 36 -21.29 -8.88 -9.55
N GLY A 37 -21.59 -8.27 -10.70
CA GLY A 37 -20.61 -8.06 -11.75
C GLY A 37 -19.48 -7.08 -11.37
N LEU A 38 -19.75 -6.10 -10.51
CA LEU A 38 -18.72 -5.18 -10.01
C LEU A 38 -17.83 -5.84 -8.95
N GLU A 39 -18.41 -6.67 -8.08
CA GLU A 39 -17.68 -7.46 -7.09
C GLU A 39 -16.70 -8.43 -7.77
N GLU A 40 -17.16 -9.15 -8.80
CA GLU A 40 -16.29 -10.02 -9.60
C GLU A 40 -15.14 -9.25 -10.26
N LEU A 41 -15.39 -8.03 -10.76
CA LEU A 41 -14.33 -7.18 -11.31
C LEU A 41 -13.31 -6.75 -10.26
N PHE A 42 -13.75 -6.48 -9.04
CA PHE A 42 -12.89 -6.10 -7.93
C PHE A 42 -12.01 -7.28 -7.48
N VAL A 43 -12.60 -8.46 -7.25
CA VAL A 43 -11.85 -9.68 -6.90
C VAL A 43 -10.80 -10.01 -7.97
N ASN A 44 -11.16 -9.93 -9.24
CA ASN A 44 -10.21 -10.13 -10.34
C ASN A 44 -9.09 -9.09 -10.36
N ALA A 45 -9.34 -7.85 -9.91
CA ALA A 45 -8.32 -6.82 -9.82
C ALA A 45 -7.35 -7.06 -8.65
N LEU A 46 -7.86 -7.53 -7.50
CA LEU A 46 -7.02 -7.92 -6.37
C LEU A 46 -6.13 -9.11 -6.73
N ALA A 47 -6.68 -10.13 -7.37
CA ALA A 47 -5.91 -11.28 -7.84
C ALA A 47 -4.81 -10.87 -8.84
N ALA A 48 -5.14 -10.01 -9.81
CA ALA A 48 -4.16 -9.47 -10.75
C ALA A 48 -3.05 -8.65 -10.07
N LEU A 49 -3.38 -7.94 -8.98
CA LEU A 49 -2.40 -7.20 -8.18
C LEU A 49 -1.48 -8.15 -7.41
N GLU A 50 -2.02 -9.22 -6.82
CA GLU A 50 -1.26 -10.26 -6.12
C GLU A 50 -0.29 -11.01 -7.04
N GLU A 51 -0.70 -11.30 -8.27
CA GLU A 51 0.14 -11.97 -9.27
C GLU A 51 1.22 -11.04 -9.86
N SER A 52 1.11 -9.73 -9.65
CA SER A 52 2.03 -8.77 -10.26
C SER A 52 3.33 -8.64 -9.47
N HIS A 53 4.47 -8.69 -10.17
CA HIS A 53 5.76 -8.42 -9.55
C HIS A 53 5.83 -6.96 -9.09
N VAL A 54 5.87 -6.74 -7.78
CA VAL A 54 5.86 -5.39 -7.18
C VAL A 54 7.10 -4.59 -7.58
N PHE A 55 8.26 -5.25 -7.60
CA PHE A 55 9.56 -4.61 -7.81
C PHE A 55 10.29 -5.19 -9.02
N GLU A 56 10.93 -4.32 -9.79
CA GLU A 56 11.77 -4.69 -10.93
C GLU A 56 13.20 -4.14 -10.78
N PRO A 57 14.20 -4.76 -11.43
CA PRO A 57 15.57 -4.25 -11.41
C PRO A 57 15.65 -2.84 -12.03
N LEU A 58 16.42 -1.96 -11.39
CA LEU A 58 16.64 -0.60 -11.92
C LEU A 58 17.44 -0.67 -13.25
N PRO A 59 16.93 -0.13 -14.37
CA PRO A 59 17.48 -0.37 -15.72
C PRO A 59 18.91 0.16 -15.93
N ASP A 60 19.31 1.19 -15.18
CA ASP A 60 20.61 1.87 -15.32
C ASP A 60 21.53 1.71 -14.08
N GLY A 61 21.21 0.78 -13.17
CA GLY A 61 21.92 0.59 -11.90
C GLY A 61 23.31 -0.03 -12.06
N GLY A 62 24.36 0.78 -11.88
CA GLY A 62 25.74 0.32 -11.86
C GLY A 62 25.98 -0.74 -10.78
N SER A 63 26.36 -1.94 -11.24
CA SER A 63 27.02 -3.06 -10.56
C SER A 63 27.40 -2.81 -9.09
N GLY A 64 26.63 -3.35 -8.15
CA GLY A 64 27.04 -3.43 -6.75
C GLY A 64 25.94 -3.91 -5.81
N ALA A 65 24.82 -3.17 -5.74
CA ALA A 65 23.70 -3.49 -4.86
C ALA A 65 22.47 -3.88 -5.68
N SER A 66 21.69 -4.85 -5.18
CA SER A 66 20.42 -5.28 -5.78
C SER A 66 19.35 -4.20 -5.57
N THR A 67 19.46 -3.10 -6.31
CA THR A 67 18.50 -2.00 -6.29
C THR A 67 17.31 -2.30 -7.19
N ARG A 68 16.10 -2.12 -6.66
CA ARG A 68 14.85 -2.32 -7.38
C ARG A 68 13.98 -1.06 -7.32
N CYS A 69 13.13 -0.86 -8.32
CA CYS A 69 12.08 0.17 -8.32
C CYS A 69 10.70 -0.49 -8.38
N LEU A 70 9.65 0.27 -8.07
CA LEU A 70 8.28 -0.21 -8.30
C LEU A 70 8.08 -0.48 -9.79
N SER A 71 7.53 -1.63 -10.13
CA SER A 71 7.32 -2.00 -11.52
C SER A 71 6.17 -1.19 -12.14
N GLU A 72 6.31 -0.83 -13.42
CA GLU A 72 5.22 -0.16 -14.15
C GLU A 72 3.96 -1.02 -14.22
N ALA A 73 4.13 -2.35 -14.29
CA ALA A 73 3.04 -3.32 -14.32
C ALA A 73 2.23 -3.31 -13.02
N PHE A 74 2.90 -3.33 -11.86
CA PHE A 74 2.26 -3.23 -10.55
C PHE A 74 1.53 -1.89 -10.40
N VAL A 75 2.15 -0.78 -10.80
CA VAL A 75 1.53 0.55 -10.74
C VAL A 75 0.27 0.62 -11.63
N ALA A 76 0.30 0.01 -12.82
CA ALA A 76 -0.85 -0.07 -13.71
C ALA A 76 -1.98 -0.93 -13.12
N ALA A 77 -1.65 -2.11 -12.58
CA ALA A 77 -2.61 -2.99 -11.91
C ALA A 77 -3.26 -2.29 -10.70
N LEU A 78 -2.46 -1.58 -9.92
CA LEU A 78 -2.92 -0.82 -8.76
C LEU A 78 -3.87 0.31 -9.17
N SER A 79 -3.56 1.03 -10.25
CA SER A 79 -4.45 2.07 -10.79
C SER A 79 -5.79 1.49 -11.26
N ASP A 80 -5.76 0.35 -11.95
CA ASP A 80 -6.96 -0.34 -12.41
C ASP A 80 -7.83 -0.83 -11.23
N ALA A 81 -7.20 -1.41 -10.19
CA ALA A 81 -7.87 -1.81 -8.96
C ALA A 81 -8.53 -0.62 -8.25
N VAL A 82 -7.84 0.52 -8.16
CA VAL A 82 -8.39 1.76 -7.60
C VAL A 82 -9.61 2.25 -8.37
N ASP A 83 -9.54 2.27 -9.70
CA ASP A 83 -10.64 2.72 -10.53
C ASP A 83 -11.86 1.79 -10.39
N LYS A 84 -11.64 0.48 -10.27
CA LYS A 84 -12.70 -0.49 -9.98
C LYS A 84 -13.31 -0.30 -8.58
N VAL A 85 -12.52 -0.10 -7.53
CA VAL A 85 -13.03 0.22 -6.18
C VAL A 85 -13.87 1.50 -6.21
N ARG A 86 -13.43 2.52 -6.96
CA ARG A 86 -14.21 3.76 -7.11
C ARG A 86 -15.53 3.54 -7.82
N LEU A 87 -15.64 2.58 -8.73
CA LEU A 87 -16.90 2.24 -9.40
C LEU A 87 -17.89 1.49 -8.49
N VAL A 88 -17.40 0.81 -7.45
CA VAL A 88 -18.22 0.05 -6.50
C VAL A 88 -18.99 0.98 -5.52
N GLU A 89 -18.70 2.29 -5.49
CA GLU A 89 -19.32 3.35 -4.65
C GLU A 89 -20.19 2.87 -3.45
N VAL A 90 -19.57 2.84 -2.26
CA VAL A 90 -20.14 3.25 -0.95
C VAL A 90 -21.12 2.31 -0.21
N SER A 91 -21.48 1.12 -0.72
CA SER A 91 -22.32 0.24 0.13
C SER A 91 -21.54 -0.47 1.25
N GLU A 92 -20.26 -0.81 1.05
CA GLU A 92 -19.48 -1.56 2.04
C GLU A 92 -18.05 -1.01 2.13
N ILE A 93 -17.75 -0.36 3.26
CA ILE A 93 -16.45 0.26 3.58
C ILE A 93 -15.34 -0.81 3.76
N ALA A 94 -15.73 -2.09 3.84
CA ALA A 94 -14.81 -3.22 4.01
C ALA A 94 -13.81 -3.32 2.86
N ASP A 95 -14.27 -3.27 1.61
CA ASP A 95 -13.45 -3.56 0.42
C ASP A 95 -12.26 -2.61 0.22
N ALA A 96 -12.40 -1.35 0.64
CA ALA A 96 -11.32 -0.36 0.54
C ALA A 96 -10.22 -0.58 1.58
N SER A 97 -10.57 -1.16 2.75
CA SER A 97 -9.61 -1.55 3.76
C SER A 97 -8.77 -2.73 3.27
N ASP A 98 -9.42 -3.71 2.65
CA ASP A 98 -8.77 -4.92 2.14
C ASP A 98 -7.75 -4.58 1.05
N LEU A 99 -8.10 -3.68 0.12
CA LEU A 99 -7.14 -3.20 -0.88
C LEU A 99 -5.96 -2.46 -0.24
N ALA A 100 -6.21 -1.59 0.74
CA ALA A 100 -5.14 -0.84 1.40
C ALA A 100 -4.20 -1.76 2.20
N GLU A 101 -4.75 -2.78 2.86
CA GLU A 101 -3.99 -3.79 3.60
C GLU A 101 -3.19 -4.68 2.66
N LEU A 102 -3.79 -5.16 1.57
CA LEU A 102 -3.11 -5.91 0.53
C LEU A 102 -1.92 -5.11 -0.02
N VAL A 103 -2.14 -3.85 -0.36
CA VAL A 103 -1.09 -2.96 -0.87
C VAL A 103 -0.02 -2.69 0.19
N ALA A 104 -0.41 -2.50 1.45
CA ALA A 104 0.54 -2.33 2.54
C ALA A 104 1.43 -3.59 2.69
N ARG A 105 0.85 -4.79 2.63
CA ARG A 105 1.59 -6.05 2.67
C ARG A 105 2.61 -6.15 1.53
N GLN A 106 2.19 -5.82 0.30
CA GLN A 106 3.04 -5.87 -0.89
C GLN A 106 4.17 -4.83 -0.87
N LEU A 107 3.92 -3.65 -0.29
CA LEU A 107 4.90 -2.57 -0.19
C LEU A 107 5.81 -2.68 1.03
N ALA A 108 5.50 -3.55 1.98
CA ALA A 108 6.34 -3.76 3.16
C ALA A 108 7.73 -4.26 2.74
N ASN A 109 8.73 -3.85 3.52
CA ASN A 109 10.08 -4.33 3.41
C ASN A 109 10.21 -5.70 4.08
N SER A 110 11.03 -6.56 3.48
CA SER A 110 11.66 -7.68 4.18
C SER A 110 12.71 -7.19 5.17
N GLU A 111 13.22 -8.08 6.01
CA GLU A 111 14.22 -7.77 7.03
C GLU A 111 15.53 -7.22 6.45
N VAL A 112 15.82 -7.57 5.19
CA VAL A 112 17.05 -7.23 4.47
C VAL A 112 16.84 -6.13 3.43
N SER A 113 15.69 -5.45 3.45
CA SER A 113 15.41 -4.37 2.49
C SER A 113 15.09 -3.04 3.16
N SER A 114 15.35 -1.97 2.43
CA SER A 114 14.98 -0.61 2.81
C SER A 114 14.69 0.23 1.58
N TYR A 115 13.92 1.30 1.74
CA TYR A 115 13.73 2.30 0.70
C TYR A 115 14.74 3.44 0.87
N GLU A 116 15.32 3.88 -0.23
CA GLU A 116 16.11 5.10 -0.32
C GLU A 116 15.38 6.17 -1.14
N GLN A 117 15.35 7.38 -0.61
CA GLN A 117 14.83 8.57 -1.29
C GLN A 117 15.89 9.66 -1.29
N ARG A 118 16.47 9.93 -2.47
CA ARG A 118 17.54 10.95 -2.62
C ARG A 118 16.97 12.33 -3.01
N ARG A 119 16.18 12.37 -4.08
CA ARG A 119 15.67 13.63 -4.63
C ARG A 119 14.64 14.30 -3.71
N ALA A 120 13.63 13.56 -3.30
CA ALA A 120 12.54 14.10 -2.48
C ALA A 120 12.95 14.35 -1.02
N ALA A 121 13.96 13.66 -0.50
CA ALA A 121 14.53 13.97 0.81
C ALA A 121 15.05 15.43 0.88
N ALA A 122 15.74 15.90 -0.17
CA ALA A 122 16.22 17.28 -0.22
C ALA A 122 15.10 18.33 -0.22
N MET A 123 13.91 17.99 -0.74
CA MET A 123 12.74 18.87 -0.74
C MET A 123 12.05 18.89 0.64
N SER A 124 11.95 17.73 1.29
CA SER A 124 11.35 17.59 2.63
C SER A 124 12.25 18.15 3.73
N TRP A 125 13.57 18.13 3.53
CA TRP A 125 14.58 18.49 4.52
C TRP A 125 15.61 19.50 3.97
N PRO A 126 15.17 20.68 3.50
CA PRO A 126 16.02 21.61 2.78
C PRO A 126 17.20 22.11 3.63
N ARG A 127 17.01 22.28 4.94
CA ARG A 127 18.10 22.67 5.85
C ARG A 127 19.25 21.66 5.84
N TYR A 128 18.95 20.37 5.82
CA TYR A 128 19.96 19.32 5.81
C TYR A 128 20.59 19.15 4.43
N ALA A 129 19.82 19.37 3.36
CA ALA A 129 20.33 19.31 1.99
C ALA A 129 21.44 20.33 1.72
N LEU A 130 21.33 21.54 2.29
CA LEU A 130 22.36 22.57 2.20
C LEU A 130 23.70 22.15 2.81
N CYS A 131 23.69 21.22 3.77
CA CYS A 131 24.90 20.70 4.42
C CYS A 131 25.54 19.54 3.64
N CYS A 132 24.88 19.02 2.59
CA CYS A 132 25.32 17.88 1.80
C CYS A 132 25.40 18.19 0.28
N PRO A 133 26.06 19.28 -0.16
CA PRO A 133 26.02 19.68 -1.57
C PRO A 133 26.72 18.70 -2.53
N ALA A 134 27.76 18.00 -2.05
CA ALA A 134 28.54 17.07 -2.87
C ALA A 134 28.00 15.63 -2.83
N ARG A 135 27.58 15.16 -1.65
CA ARG A 135 27.11 13.77 -1.43
C ARG A 135 25.60 13.60 -1.61
N GLY A 136 24.85 14.70 -1.63
CA GLY A 136 23.40 14.67 -1.58
C GLY A 136 22.86 14.23 -0.22
N LEU A 137 21.60 14.54 0.02
CA LEU A 137 20.85 14.07 1.19
C LEU A 137 20.08 12.81 0.80
N CYS A 138 20.08 11.81 1.66
CA CYS A 138 19.33 10.58 1.49
C CYS A 138 18.46 10.31 2.72
N ALA A 139 17.19 10.02 2.49
CA ALA A 139 16.31 9.43 3.49
C ALA A 139 16.25 7.92 3.26
N ARG A 140 16.43 7.15 4.32
CA ARG A 140 16.28 5.69 4.31
C ARG A 140 15.17 5.29 5.25
N PHE A 141 14.32 4.35 4.85
CA PHE A 141 13.28 3.86 5.74
C PHE A 141 12.91 2.42 5.46
N ARG A 142 12.44 1.73 6.51
CA ARG A 142 11.93 0.36 6.43
C ARG A 142 10.49 0.32 6.89
N LEU A 143 9.60 -0.15 6.03
CA LEU A 143 8.17 -0.30 6.26
C LEU A 143 7.90 -1.73 6.73
N ALA A 144 7.65 -1.94 8.02
CA ALA A 144 7.31 -3.27 8.53
C ALA A 144 5.84 -3.61 8.21
N PRO A 145 5.49 -4.90 7.96
CA PRO A 145 4.11 -5.32 7.74
C PRO A 145 3.15 -4.94 8.88
N SER A 146 3.66 -4.81 10.10
CA SER A 146 2.92 -4.39 11.30
C SER A 146 2.46 -2.93 11.28
N GLY A 147 2.81 -2.16 10.25
CA GLY A 147 2.56 -0.71 10.19
C GLY A 147 3.59 0.13 10.96
N LEU A 148 4.68 -0.47 11.44
CA LEU A 148 5.81 0.26 12.04
C LEU A 148 6.82 0.69 10.98
N VAL A 149 7.46 1.84 11.18
CA VAL A 149 8.52 2.34 10.29
C VAL A 149 9.76 2.74 11.09
N THR A 150 10.93 2.36 10.58
CA THR A 150 12.20 2.96 10.96
C THR A 150 12.61 3.95 9.87
N TYR A 151 13.04 5.15 10.25
CA TYR A 151 13.43 6.20 9.31
C TYR A 151 14.79 6.77 9.72
N SER A 152 15.64 7.06 8.75
CA SER A 152 16.88 7.78 8.96
C SER A 152 17.15 8.78 7.84
N LEU A 153 17.88 9.84 8.18
CA LEU A 153 18.25 10.92 7.27
C LEU A 153 19.73 11.23 7.46
N GLY A 154 20.46 11.28 6.35
CA GLY A 154 21.89 11.61 6.36
C GLY A 154 22.45 11.76 4.95
N PRO A 155 23.78 11.94 4.81
CA PRO A 155 24.45 11.92 3.52
C PRO A 155 24.26 10.58 2.79
N SER A 156 24.19 10.58 1.46
CA SER A 156 24.00 9.36 0.66
C SER A 156 25.10 8.31 0.90
N ASP A 157 26.36 8.74 0.97
CA ASP A 157 27.53 7.83 1.02
C ASP A 157 27.94 7.44 2.45
N ALA A 158 26.99 7.32 3.37
CA ALA A 158 27.29 7.03 4.77
C ALA A 158 27.77 5.60 5.04
N GLY A 159 27.81 4.72 4.03
CA GLY A 159 28.23 3.33 4.15
C GLY A 159 29.73 3.08 4.07
N ASP A 160 30.52 4.02 3.53
CA ASP A 160 31.98 3.89 3.47
C ASP A 160 32.61 4.62 4.66
N GLU A 161 33.28 3.87 5.54
CA GLU A 161 33.94 4.27 6.81
C GLU A 161 35.09 5.30 6.66
N LEU A 162 35.05 6.19 5.67
CA LEU A 162 36.08 7.17 5.41
C LEU A 162 35.86 8.45 6.25
N ASP A 163 36.32 8.40 7.50
CA ASP A 163 36.90 9.46 8.37
C ASP A 163 36.24 10.86 8.48
N GLY A 164 35.15 11.12 7.75
CA GLY A 164 34.45 12.39 7.70
C GLY A 164 33.14 12.27 8.43
N GLY A 165 33.15 12.56 9.73
CA GLY A 165 32.02 12.60 10.67
C GLY A 165 30.65 12.40 10.02
N LEU A 166 30.22 11.14 9.96
CA LEU A 166 28.92 10.78 9.42
C LEU A 166 27.87 11.24 10.42
N TRP A 167 27.12 12.26 10.02
CA TRP A 167 25.96 12.69 10.79
C TRP A 167 24.74 11.93 10.28
N GLN A 168 23.89 11.52 11.20
CA GLN A 168 22.64 10.84 10.91
C GLN A 168 21.65 11.15 12.03
N ILE A 169 20.42 11.47 11.63
CA ILE A 169 19.27 11.47 12.53
C ILE A 169 18.34 10.33 12.15
N SER A 170 17.75 9.67 13.13
CA SER A 170 16.84 8.55 12.94
C SER A 170 15.70 8.59 13.94
N GLY A 171 14.66 7.82 13.66
CA GLY A 171 13.53 7.67 14.56
C GLY A 171 12.62 6.56 14.10
N GLU A 172 11.64 6.26 14.95
CA GLU A 172 10.62 5.24 14.71
C GLU A 172 9.24 5.88 14.68
N GLY A 173 8.33 5.26 13.93
CA GLY A 173 6.99 5.76 13.75
C GLY A 173 6.02 4.69 13.27
N CYS A 174 4.87 5.15 12.82
CA CYS A 174 3.88 4.31 12.13
C CYS A 174 3.80 4.71 10.67
N TRP A 175 3.42 3.79 9.79
CA TRP A 175 3.15 4.09 8.39
C TRP A 175 1.82 3.50 7.93
N ARG A 176 1.31 4.04 6.83
CA ARG A 176 0.12 3.54 6.15
C ARG A 176 0.10 3.99 4.69
N VAL A 177 -0.60 3.22 3.86
CA VAL A 177 -0.94 3.61 2.49
C VAL A 177 -2.03 4.69 2.55
N LEU A 178 -1.90 5.73 1.72
CA LEU A 178 -2.96 6.72 1.56
C LEU A 178 -4.13 6.09 0.81
N ALA A 179 -5.32 6.12 1.40
CA ALA A 179 -6.53 5.61 0.76
C ALA A 179 -6.76 6.24 -0.62
N ALA A 180 -7.41 5.48 -1.50
CA ALA A 180 -7.66 5.82 -2.90
C ALA A 180 -8.46 7.12 -3.09
N ASP A 181 -9.17 7.60 -2.08
CA ASP A 181 -9.90 8.86 -2.07
C ASP A 181 -9.00 10.10 -1.87
N ARG A 182 -7.81 9.91 -1.28
CA ARG A 182 -6.92 10.99 -0.81
C ARG A 182 -5.54 11.04 -1.46
N GLY A 183 -5.21 10.08 -2.32
CA GLY A 183 -3.91 10.01 -3.00
C GLY A 183 -3.80 8.88 -4.01
N CYS A 184 -2.59 8.68 -4.52
CA CYS A 184 -2.21 7.46 -5.23
C CYS A 184 -1.88 6.38 -4.18
N LEU A 185 -2.28 5.13 -4.40
CA LEU A 185 -1.92 4.02 -3.50
C LEU A 185 -0.41 3.69 -3.48
N THR A 186 0.39 4.37 -4.32
CA THR A 186 1.86 4.37 -4.23
C THR A 186 2.40 5.39 -3.22
N GLU A 187 1.54 6.28 -2.70
CA GLU A 187 1.90 7.22 -1.64
C GLU A 187 1.68 6.60 -0.27
N VAL A 188 2.72 6.63 0.56
CA VAL A 188 2.67 6.24 1.96
C VAL A 188 2.83 7.47 2.86
N VAL A 189 2.21 7.39 4.04
CA VAL A 189 2.36 8.40 5.10
C VAL A 189 3.19 7.78 6.21
N LEU A 190 4.28 8.45 6.59
CA LEU A 190 5.07 8.12 7.77
C LEU A 190 4.74 9.12 8.90
N GLU A 191 4.32 8.63 10.05
CA GLU A 191 4.01 9.41 11.24
C GLU A 191 5.08 9.20 12.32
N MET A 192 6.05 10.10 12.36
CA MET A 192 7.19 10.07 13.29
C MET A 192 6.82 10.78 14.59
N ARG A 193 5.99 10.15 15.42
CA ARG A 193 5.39 10.77 16.64
C ARG A 193 6.40 11.24 17.68
N GLN A 194 7.59 10.65 17.69
CA GLN A 194 8.67 10.98 18.63
C GLN A 194 9.67 11.97 18.01
N GLY A 195 9.52 12.30 16.72
CA GLY A 195 10.49 13.07 15.96
C GLY A 195 11.67 12.23 15.48
N LEU A 196 12.79 12.88 15.22
CA LEU A 196 14.04 12.23 14.83
C LEU A 196 15.16 12.70 15.76
N GLU A 197 16.06 11.82 16.14
CA GLU A 197 17.19 12.11 17.00
C GLU A 197 18.50 11.57 16.45
N GLY A 198 19.61 12.16 16.84
CA GLY A 198 20.94 11.69 16.46
C GLY A 198 21.93 12.83 16.38
N THR A 199 22.84 12.73 15.42
CA THR A 199 23.85 13.76 15.18
C THR A 199 23.60 14.45 13.85
N GLY A 200 23.82 15.75 13.77
CA GLY A 200 23.57 16.52 12.57
C GLY A 200 24.33 17.84 12.52
N PRO A 201 24.30 18.54 11.39
CA PRO A 201 24.93 19.84 11.25
C PRO A 201 24.28 20.88 12.19
N SER A 202 25.11 21.56 12.97
CA SER A 202 24.68 22.60 13.91
C SER A 202 23.98 23.75 13.21
N LYS A 203 22.89 24.27 13.81
CA LYS A 203 22.16 25.45 13.30
C LYS A 203 22.94 26.75 13.52
N GLU A 204 23.74 26.80 14.58
CA GLU A 204 24.35 28.04 15.11
C GLU A 204 25.89 28.00 15.08
N GLY A 205 26.47 26.84 14.73
CA GLY A 205 27.91 26.62 14.73
C GLY A 205 28.61 27.02 13.42
N SER A 206 29.94 26.99 13.45
CA SER A 206 30.76 27.04 12.24
C SER A 206 30.34 25.94 11.25
N PRO A 207 30.41 26.19 9.93
CA PRO A 207 30.14 25.17 8.92
C PRO A 207 30.96 23.89 9.20
N GLY A 208 30.29 22.74 9.24
CA GLY A 208 30.93 21.44 9.51
C GLY A 208 30.93 21.00 10.97
N THR A 209 30.43 21.80 11.91
CA THR A 209 30.25 21.33 13.30
C THR A 209 29.04 20.41 13.39
N ILE A 210 29.27 19.17 13.84
CA ILE A 210 28.24 18.18 14.14
C ILE A 210 27.86 18.30 15.62
N CYS A 211 26.56 18.31 15.91
CA CYS A 211 26.03 18.31 17.28
C CYS A 211 24.87 17.32 17.40
N ASN A 212 24.45 17.04 18.63
CA ASN A 212 23.22 16.29 18.87
C ASN A 212 22.03 17.12 18.40
N ILE A 213 21.12 16.48 17.67
CA ILE A 213 19.90 17.10 17.15
C ILE A 213 18.70 16.26 17.56
N CYS A 214 17.62 16.95 17.93
CA CYS A 214 16.29 16.38 18.06
C CYS A 214 15.36 17.21 17.16
N GLU A 215 14.88 16.62 16.06
CA GLU A 215 13.81 17.18 15.26
C GLU A 215 12.46 16.82 15.89
N PRO A 216 11.47 17.72 15.84
CA PRO A 216 10.17 17.49 16.46
C PRO A 216 9.36 16.43 15.70
N PRO A 217 8.24 15.95 16.28
CA PRO A 217 7.33 15.05 15.59
C PRO A 217 6.90 15.59 14.23
N CYS A 218 6.87 14.71 13.22
CA CYS A 218 6.56 15.10 11.85
C CYS A 218 5.75 14.03 11.11
N ILE A 219 5.11 14.45 10.01
CA ILE A 219 4.37 13.58 9.10
C ILE A 219 5.00 13.76 7.71
N LEU A 220 5.47 12.67 7.13
CA LEU A 220 6.07 12.65 5.79
C LEU A 220 5.12 11.96 4.82
N ARG A 221 4.93 12.56 3.65
CA ARG A 221 4.23 11.93 2.52
C ARG A 221 5.27 11.54 1.49
N ILE A 222 5.30 10.25 1.16
CA ILE A 222 6.34 9.68 0.31
C ILE A 222 5.66 8.95 -0.84
N ASP A 223 5.95 9.35 -2.07
CA ASP A 223 5.62 8.55 -3.25
C ASP A 223 6.72 7.51 -3.47
N LEU A 224 6.36 6.23 -3.37
CA LEU A 224 7.31 5.14 -3.53
C LEU A 224 7.83 5.01 -4.97
N ARG A 225 7.17 5.63 -5.96
CA ARG A 225 7.67 5.73 -7.33
C ARG A 225 8.96 6.56 -7.44
N ASP A 226 9.15 7.49 -6.50
CA ASP A 226 10.36 8.31 -6.39
C ASP A 226 11.44 7.66 -5.50
N CYS A 227 11.21 6.42 -5.06
CA CYS A 227 12.09 5.69 -4.16
C CYS A 227 12.74 4.50 -4.88
N ILE A 228 13.88 4.07 -4.35
CA ILE A 228 14.57 2.85 -4.75
C ILE A 228 14.55 1.90 -3.57
N ARG A 229 14.14 0.65 -3.77
CA ARG A 229 14.28 -0.41 -2.75
C ARG A 229 15.68 -1.00 -2.87
N VAL A 230 16.46 -0.89 -1.80
CA VAL A 230 17.82 -1.42 -1.68
C VAL A 230 17.77 -2.67 -0.83
N LEU A 231 18.43 -3.72 -1.28
CA LEU A 231 18.65 -4.96 -0.53
C LEU A 231 20.05 -4.93 0.09
N ASP A 232 20.16 -5.43 1.30
CA ASP A 232 21.42 -5.53 2.03
C ASP A 232 22.40 -6.45 1.27
N GLU A 233 23.68 -6.10 1.28
CA GLU A 233 24.71 -6.84 0.54
C GLU A 233 24.81 -8.29 1.03
N GLY A 234 24.67 -9.24 0.11
CA GLY A 234 24.72 -10.68 0.41
C GLY A 234 23.38 -11.31 0.80
N ALA A 235 22.28 -10.57 0.77
CA ALA A 235 20.94 -11.16 0.80
C ALA A 235 20.66 -11.89 -0.52
N ASP A 236 20.37 -13.19 -0.44
CA ASP A 236 19.95 -13.97 -1.59
C ASP A 236 18.55 -13.51 -2.03
N LEU A 237 18.41 -13.22 -3.32
CA LEU A 237 17.16 -12.69 -3.90
C LEU A 237 16.00 -13.70 -3.89
N GLU A 238 16.30 -14.97 -3.59
CA GLU A 238 15.36 -16.09 -3.57
C GLU A 238 14.70 -16.25 -2.19
N ASP A 239 15.27 -15.69 -1.12
CA ASP A 239 14.74 -15.79 0.26
C ASP A 239 13.60 -14.80 0.58
N ASP A 240 13.28 -13.88 -0.34
CA ASP A 240 12.19 -12.91 -0.19
C ASP A 240 10.82 -13.46 -0.67
N GLU A 241 10.75 -14.72 -1.13
CA GLU A 241 9.46 -15.40 -1.32
C GLU A 241 8.88 -15.69 0.06
N ILE A 242 7.88 -14.89 0.46
CA ILE A 242 7.12 -15.01 1.71
C ILE A 242 6.79 -16.48 1.91
N GLU A 243 7.41 -17.13 2.91
CA GLU A 243 6.97 -18.44 3.39
C GLU A 243 5.48 -18.31 3.66
N GLU A 244 4.66 -18.99 2.86
CA GLU A 244 3.22 -19.08 3.08
C GLU A 244 3.07 -19.53 4.54
N TRP A 245 2.58 -18.63 5.39
CA TRP A 245 2.31 -18.95 6.78
C TRP A 245 1.15 -19.95 6.72
N ASP A 246 1.49 -21.24 6.66
CA ASP A 246 0.56 -22.33 6.80
C ASP A 246 -0.15 -22.10 8.14
N GLU A 247 -1.38 -21.56 8.07
CA GLU A 247 -2.38 -21.62 9.13
C GLU A 247 -2.71 -23.11 9.34
N GLU A 248 -1.77 -23.87 9.92
CA GLU A 248 -2.04 -25.20 10.42
C GLU A 248 -3.09 -25.04 11.51
N GLY A 249 -4.30 -25.49 11.13
CA GLY A 249 -5.52 -25.39 11.89
C GLY A 249 -5.36 -25.67 13.38
N ASP A 250 -5.93 -24.76 14.17
CA ASP A 250 -6.52 -25.11 15.45
C ASP A 250 -7.58 -26.19 15.19
N GLU A 251 -7.16 -27.45 15.12
CA GLU A 251 -8.03 -28.61 15.31
C GLU A 251 -8.58 -28.48 16.73
N GLU A 252 -9.79 -27.92 16.82
CA GLU A 252 -10.62 -27.95 18.01
C GLU A 252 -10.72 -29.40 18.50
N GLY A 253 -9.94 -29.71 19.54
CA GLY A 253 -10.07 -30.94 20.29
C GLY A 253 -11.41 -30.91 21.03
N ASP A 254 -12.45 -31.42 20.37
CA ASP A 254 -13.68 -31.89 20.98
C ASP A 254 -13.33 -33.04 21.95
N ALA A 255 -13.00 -32.66 23.20
CA ALA A 255 -12.89 -33.61 24.30
C ALA A 255 -14.30 -34.05 24.69
N GLU A 256 -14.79 -35.08 24.01
CA GLU A 256 -15.98 -35.84 24.43
C GLU A 256 -15.80 -36.31 25.87
N GLY A 257 -16.76 -35.95 26.71
CA GLY A 257 -16.84 -36.41 28.10
C GLY A 257 -17.23 -37.88 28.16
N GLU A 258 -16.36 -38.70 28.76
CA GLU A 258 -16.73 -40.03 29.24
C GLU A 258 -17.37 -39.89 30.63
N GLU A 259 -18.68 -40.10 30.67
CA GLU A 259 -19.42 -40.52 31.86
C GLU A 259 -19.00 -41.96 32.22
N GLU A 260 -18.47 -42.19 33.42
CA GLU A 260 -18.47 -43.51 34.04
C GLU A 260 -19.23 -43.48 35.38
N ASP A 261 -20.21 -44.39 35.45
CA ASP A 261 -21.03 -44.79 36.60
C ASP A 261 -20.23 -45.49 37.73
#